data_AF-A0A543PJN3-F1
#
_entry.id   AF-A0A543PJN3-F1
#
_cell.length_a   1.000
_cell.length_b   1.000
_cell.length_c   1.000
_cell.angle_alpha   90.00
_cell.angle_beta   90.00
_cell.angle_gamma   90.00
#
_symmetry.space_group_name_H-M   'P 1'
#
loop_
_entity.id
_entity.type
_entity.pdbx_description
1 polymer ?
#
loop_
_entity_poly.entity_id
_entity_poly.type
_entity_poly.pdbx_seq_one_letter_code
_entity_poly.pdbx_strand_id
1 'polypeptide(L)'
;MTGIRRVLILIGLTLAVVVGSSIPASATFAEIVALPQTSIATGTVAAPTSLSVDDWCITTTTTTKRTVYTDPVTGVQTQTAWSQTSSDAASSTNVNSDTSSTTAGPGAYETTTTRIVEDTELYVSMTWTASGSRGVTGYAVAAHLSNGSAYLMARTAGTSMSGHEDADALWYSPRLSVTTLTSYNWTATSAPTRVLSC
;
A
#
# COMPACT_ATOMS: atom_id res chain seq x y z
N MET A 1 -63.22 65.92 -52.71
CA MET A 1 -63.61 65.04 -51.58
C MET A 1 -62.97 63.65 -51.68
N THR A 2 -61.63 63.53 -51.78
CA THR A 2 -60.95 62.24 -51.99
C THR A 2 -59.76 62.00 -51.05
N GLY A 3 -59.28 63.03 -50.33
CA GLY A 3 -58.19 62.90 -49.35
C GLY A 3 -58.62 62.23 -48.04
N ILE A 4 -59.76 62.63 -47.47
CA ILE A 4 -60.24 62.15 -46.16
C ILE A 4 -60.51 60.64 -46.16
N ARG A 5 -61.11 60.09 -47.24
CA ARG A 5 -61.35 58.64 -47.34
C ARG A 5 -60.05 57.82 -47.37
N ARG A 6 -59.00 58.32 -48.02
CA ARG A 6 -57.70 57.61 -48.08
C ARG A 6 -56.96 57.64 -46.75
N VAL A 7 -57.06 58.75 -46.02
CA VAL A 7 -56.46 58.88 -44.68
C VAL A 7 -57.15 57.95 -43.68
N LEU A 8 -58.48 57.84 -43.71
CA LEU A 8 -59.21 56.93 -42.83
C LEU A 8 -58.90 55.45 -43.09
N ILE A 9 -58.72 55.06 -44.35
CA ILE A 9 -58.32 53.68 -44.70
C ILE A 9 -56.88 53.39 -44.22
N LEU A 10 -55.96 54.34 -44.40
CA LEU A 10 -54.58 54.19 -43.93
C LEU A 10 -54.50 54.07 -42.41
N ILE A 11 -55.26 54.90 -41.67
CA ILE A 11 -55.32 54.82 -40.21
C ILE A 11 -55.94 53.50 -39.76
N GLY A 12 -57.02 53.04 -40.41
CA GLY A 12 -57.64 51.76 -40.08
C GLY A 12 -56.70 50.58 -40.31
N LEU A 13 -55.94 50.58 -41.42
CA LEU A 13 -54.99 49.53 -41.74
C LEU A 13 -53.79 49.52 -40.79
N THR A 14 -53.23 50.69 -40.46
CA THR A 14 -52.11 50.76 -39.51
C THR A 14 -52.52 50.31 -38.12
N LEU A 15 -53.73 50.66 -37.67
CA LEU A 15 -54.26 50.20 -36.38
C LEU A 15 -54.48 48.69 -36.38
N ALA A 16 -54.99 48.12 -37.47
CA ALA A 16 -55.17 46.67 -37.61
C ALA A 16 -53.83 45.90 -37.60
N VAL A 17 -52.78 46.43 -38.23
CA VAL A 17 -51.45 45.80 -38.26
C VAL A 17 -50.77 45.86 -36.88
N VAL A 18 -50.90 46.98 -36.16
CA VAL A 18 -50.31 47.13 -34.81
C VAL A 18 -50.99 46.20 -33.79
N VAL A 19 -52.31 46.02 -33.88
CA VAL A 19 -53.04 45.08 -33.01
C VAL A 19 -52.79 43.62 -33.43
N GLY A 20 -52.63 43.34 -34.73
CA GLY A 20 -52.34 42.00 -35.22
C GLY A 20 -50.94 41.49 -34.89
N SER A 21 -49.94 42.38 -34.84
CA SER A 21 -48.54 42.01 -34.55
C SER A 21 -48.22 41.85 -33.07
N SER A 22 -49.14 42.24 -32.18
CA SER A 22 -48.97 42.16 -30.72
C SER A 22 -49.54 40.87 -30.11
N ILE A 23 -49.96 39.91 -30.93
CA ILE A 23 -50.29 38.55 -30.46
C ILE A 23 -48.97 37.77 -30.36
N PRO A 24 -48.42 37.55 -29.14
CA PRO A 24 -47.21 36.75 -28.99
C PRO A 24 -47.51 35.34 -29.51
N ALA A 25 -46.65 34.83 -30.40
CA ALA A 25 -46.65 33.42 -30.76
C ALA A 25 -46.35 32.61 -29.50
N SER A 26 -47.41 32.16 -28.84
CA SER A 26 -47.33 31.32 -27.65
C SER A 26 -47.00 29.91 -28.14
N ALA A 27 -45.70 29.65 -28.30
CA ALA A 27 -45.21 28.28 -28.41
C ALA A 27 -45.37 27.64 -27.02
N THR A 28 -46.50 26.97 -26.82
CA THR A 28 -46.70 26.13 -25.63
C THR A 28 -45.75 24.94 -25.74
N PHE A 29 -44.57 25.06 -25.11
CA PHE A 29 -43.68 23.93 -24.86
C PHE A 29 -44.29 23.05 -23.75
N ALA A 30 -45.38 22.36 -24.03
CA ALA A 30 -46.04 21.45 -23.08
C ALA A 30 -45.59 19.99 -23.22
N GLU A 31 -44.62 19.70 -24.09
CA GLU A 31 -44.14 18.33 -24.28
C GLU A 31 -43.12 17.98 -23.19
N ILE A 32 -43.64 17.49 -22.06
CA ILE A 32 -42.83 16.82 -21.03
C ILE A 32 -42.67 15.37 -21.48
N VAL A 33 -41.54 15.05 -22.11
CA VAL A 33 -41.18 13.67 -22.42
C VAL A 33 -40.59 13.05 -21.15
N ALA A 34 -41.30 12.08 -20.58
CA ALA A 34 -40.75 11.26 -19.51
C ALA A 34 -39.57 10.45 -20.08
N LEU A 35 -38.35 10.82 -19.71
CA LEU A 35 -37.18 10.01 -20.04
C LEU A 35 -37.32 8.66 -19.33
N PRO A 36 -36.98 7.54 -20.00
CA PRO A 36 -36.93 6.25 -19.33
C PRO A 36 -36.04 6.37 -18.09
N GLN A 37 -36.56 5.95 -16.94
CA GLN A 37 -35.76 5.88 -15.72
C GLN A 37 -34.66 4.82 -15.92
N THR A 38 -33.45 5.27 -16.23
CA THR A 38 -32.28 4.41 -16.26
C THR A 38 -31.75 4.27 -14.83
N SER A 39 -32.04 3.14 -14.18
CA SER A 39 -31.38 2.81 -12.93
C SER A 39 -29.97 2.34 -13.23
N ILE A 40 -28.96 3.14 -12.90
CA ILE A 40 -27.57 2.68 -12.88
C ILE A 40 -27.38 1.94 -11.56
N ALA A 41 -27.34 0.61 -11.61
CA ALA A 41 -26.96 -0.19 -10.45
C ALA A 41 -25.48 0.07 -10.14
N THR A 42 -25.19 0.59 -8.94
CA THR A 42 -23.81 0.65 -8.45
C THR A 42 -23.40 -0.75 -8.03
N GLY A 43 -22.33 -1.28 -8.63
CA GLY A 43 -21.67 -2.45 -8.07
C GLY A 43 -20.98 -2.10 -6.76
N THR A 44 -20.77 -3.07 -5.89
CA THR A 44 -19.90 -2.92 -4.71
C THR A 44 -18.75 -3.92 -4.83
N VAL A 45 -17.52 -3.48 -4.56
CA VAL A 45 -16.38 -4.40 -4.46
C VAL A 45 -16.36 -5.01 -3.06
N ALA A 46 -16.31 -6.34 -2.99
CA ALA A 46 -16.13 -7.06 -1.75
C ALA A 46 -14.65 -7.07 -1.38
N ALA A 47 -14.34 -6.76 -0.12
CA ALA A 47 -13.00 -6.94 0.41
C ALA A 47 -12.67 -8.44 0.55
N PRO A 48 -11.40 -8.82 0.56
CA PRO A 48 -10.98 -10.16 0.96
C PRO A 48 -11.40 -10.44 2.41
N THR A 49 -11.66 -11.70 2.72
CA THR A 49 -12.11 -12.14 4.05
C THR A 49 -11.21 -13.24 4.61
N SER A 50 -11.40 -13.61 5.88
CA SER A 50 -10.66 -14.71 6.53
C SER A 50 -9.14 -14.58 6.40
N LEU A 51 -8.62 -13.38 6.67
CA LEU A 51 -7.18 -13.15 6.70
C LEU A 51 -6.57 -13.97 7.84
N SER A 52 -5.63 -14.84 7.50
CA SER A 52 -4.82 -15.60 8.44
C SER A 52 -3.36 -15.24 8.25
N VAL A 53 -2.67 -14.95 9.36
CA VAL A 53 -1.25 -14.62 9.39
C VAL A 53 -0.54 -15.60 10.32
N ASP A 54 0.54 -16.16 9.80
CA ASP A 54 1.53 -16.93 10.52
C ASP A 54 2.84 -16.13 10.50
N ASP A 55 3.35 -15.78 11.66
CA ASP A 55 4.57 -15.00 11.85
C ASP A 55 5.49 -15.70 12.85
N TRP A 56 6.79 -15.67 12.57
CA TRP A 56 7.82 -16.24 13.42
C TRP A 56 9.13 -15.51 13.21
N CYS A 57 10.03 -15.58 14.19
CA CYS A 57 11.33 -14.92 14.10
C CYS A 57 12.47 -15.92 14.16
N ILE A 58 13.54 -15.62 13.42
CA ILE A 58 14.78 -16.40 13.41
C ILE A 58 15.92 -15.45 13.72
N THR A 59 16.70 -15.77 14.77
CA THR A 59 17.93 -15.06 15.10
C THR A 59 19.12 -15.80 14.50
N THR A 60 19.88 -15.09 13.67
CA THR A 60 21.14 -15.54 13.08
C THR A 60 22.29 -15.07 13.95
N THR A 61 23.06 -16.00 14.51
CA THR A 61 24.27 -15.69 15.28
C THR A 61 25.51 -15.94 14.44
N THR A 62 26.22 -14.87 14.06
CA THR A 62 27.49 -14.92 13.34
C THR A 62 28.66 -14.68 14.30
N THR A 63 29.47 -15.71 14.52
CA THR A 63 30.72 -15.59 15.28
C THR A 63 31.90 -15.52 14.32
N THR A 64 32.64 -14.41 14.35
CA THR A 64 33.89 -14.21 13.61
C THR A 64 35.06 -14.20 14.57
N LYS A 65 36.08 -15.02 14.33
CA LYS A 65 37.35 -15.00 15.05
C LYS A 65 38.46 -14.59 14.10
N ARG A 66 39.26 -13.61 14.51
CA ARG A 66 40.42 -13.12 13.76
C ARG A 66 41.62 -13.07 14.69
N THR A 67 42.68 -13.79 14.34
CA THR A 67 43.95 -13.75 15.07
C THR A 67 44.96 -12.94 14.26
N VAL A 68 45.62 -12.01 14.95
CA VAL A 68 46.63 -11.13 14.37
C VAL A 68 47.91 -11.24 15.20
N TYR A 69 49.02 -11.51 14.53
CA TYR A 69 50.36 -11.34 15.07
C TYR A 69 50.78 -9.87 14.94
N THR A 70 51.31 -9.29 16.01
CA THR A 70 51.91 -7.95 15.99
C THR A 70 53.41 -8.06 16.16
N ASP A 71 54.18 -7.61 15.16
CA ASP A 71 55.63 -7.57 15.27
C ASP A 71 56.04 -6.61 16.41
N PRO A 72 56.78 -7.09 17.44
CA PRO A 72 57.11 -6.28 18.60
C PRO A 72 58.12 -5.15 18.33
N VAL A 73 58.84 -5.20 17.19
CA VAL A 73 59.82 -4.19 16.79
C VAL A 73 59.19 -3.17 15.86
N THR A 74 58.44 -3.63 14.85
CA THR A 74 57.89 -2.76 13.79
C THR A 74 56.45 -2.34 14.03
N GLY A 75 55.71 -3.02 14.91
CA GLY A 75 54.27 -2.81 15.14
C GLY A 75 53.38 -3.31 14.01
N VAL A 76 53.95 -3.90 12.95
CA VAL A 76 53.19 -4.41 11.80
C VAL A 76 52.31 -5.58 12.23
N GLN A 77 51.04 -5.49 11.86
CA GLN A 77 50.03 -6.52 12.13
C GLN A 77 49.84 -7.44 10.94
N THR A 78 49.93 -8.75 11.16
CA THR A 78 49.68 -9.78 10.14
C THR A 78 48.60 -10.74 10.64
N GLN A 79 47.54 -10.95 9.85
CA GLN A 79 46.51 -11.93 10.19
C GLN A 79 47.08 -13.35 10.06
N THR A 80 47.09 -14.10 11.16
CA THR A 80 47.61 -15.47 11.21
C THR A 80 46.51 -16.52 11.17
N ALA A 81 45.29 -16.18 11.59
CA ALA A 81 44.12 -17.05 11.47
C ALA A 81 42.81 -16.26 11.31
N TRP A 82 41.84 -16.88 10.66
CA TRP A 82 40.48 -16.37 10.54
C TRP A 82 39.48 -17.52 10.46
N SER A 83 38.34 -17.38 11.15
CA SER A 83 37.21 -18.31 11.03
C SER A 83 35.90 -17.57 11.24
N GLN A 84 34.85 -18.03 10.56
CA GLN A 84 33.49 -17.54 10.75
C GLN A 84 32.52 -18.73 10.82
N THR A 85 31.58 -18.67 11.77
CA THR A 85 30.51 -19.65 11.92
C THR A 85 29.18 -18.93 12.07
N SER A 86 28.13 -19.50 11.47
CA SER A 86 26.76 -18.99 11.57
C SER A 86 25.84 -20.10 12.10
N SER A 87 24.83 -19.72 12.89
CA SER A 87 23.78 -20.62 13.35
C SER A 87 22.46 -19.87 13.50
N ASP A 88 21.37 -20.56 13.20
CA ASP A 88 20.02 -19.99 13.22
C ASP A 88 19.20 -20.65 14.32
N ALA A 89 18.43 -19.84 15.05
CA ALA A 89 17.52 -20.32 16.09
C ALA A 89 16.19 -19.56 16.05
N ALA A 90 15.08 -20.26 16.32
CA ALA A 90 13.80 -19.60 16.53
C ALA A 90 13.88 -18.66 17.74
N SER A 91 13.30 -17.48 17.61
CA SER A 91 13.30 -16.46 18.66
C SER A 91 11.90 -15.94 18.93
N SER A 92 11.61 -15.66 20.20
CA SER A 92 10.37 -15.01 20.65
C SER A 92 10.52 -13.50 20.84
N THR A 93 11.70 -12.93 20.53
CA THR A 93 11.99 -11.51 20.68
C THR A 93 12.95 -11.03 19.59
N ASN A 94 12.90 -9.74 19.27
CA ASN A 94 13.93 -9.12 18.45
C ASN A 94 15.26 -9.05 19.22
N VAL A 95 16.27 -9.77 18.75
CA VAL A 95 17.65 -9.73 19.26
C VAL A 95 18.54 -9.15 18.17
N ASN A 96 19.05 -7.94 18.42
CA ASN A 96 20.04 -7.29 17.57
C ASN A 96 21.24 -6.89 18.46
N SER A 97 22.38 -7.55 18.27
CA SER A 97 23.56 -7.36 19.11
C SER A 97 24.85 -7.47 18.29
N ASP A 98 25.86 -6.70 18.70
CA ASP A 98 27.22 -6.78 18.15
C ASP A 98 28.21 -6.66 19.30
N THR A 99 28.78 -7.79 19.69
CA THR A 99 29.75 -7.85 20.78
C THR A 99 31.11 -8.23 20.21
N SER A 100 32.15 -7.62 20.77
CA SER A 100 33.53 -7.88 20.38
C SER A 100 34.38 -8.04 21.62
N SER A 101 35.18 -9.10 21.65
CA SER A 101 36.09 -9.41 22.73
C SER A 101 37.47 -9.72 22.16
N THR A 102 38.50 -9.34 22.90
CA THR A 102 39.89 -9.53 22.47
C THR A 102 40.67 -10.20 23.59
N THR A 103 41.36 -11.28 23.25
CA THR A 103 42.19 -12.06 24.18
C THR A 103 43.57 -12.30 23.59
N ALA A 104 44.53 -12.69 24.43
CA ALA A 104 45.83 -13.18 23.93
C ALA A 104 45.60 -14.36 22.96
N GLY A 105 46.34 -14.35 21.86
CA GLY A 105 46.32 -15.42 20.87
C GLY A 105 47.17 -16.62 21.30
N PRO A 106 47.17 -17.71 20.51
CA PRO A 106 47.93 -18.92 20.82
C PRO A 106 49.46 -18.72 20.74
N GLY A 107 49.93 -17.80 19.90
CA GLY A 107 51.35 -17.45 19.76
C GLY A 107 51.78 -16.22 20.58
N ALA A 108 53.09 -16.06 20.74
CA ALA A 108 53.66 -14.83 21.30
C ALA A 108 53.33 -13.64 20.40
N TYR A 109 52.95 -12.51 21.02
CA TYR A 109 52.51 -11.29 20.34
C TYR A 109 51.30 -11.46 19.41
N GLU A 110 50.57 -12.56 19.56
CA GLU A 110 49.29 -12.73 18.88
C GLU A 110 48.14 -12.24 19.75
N THR A 111 47.10 -11.77 19.08
CA THR A 111 45.85 -11.34 19.68
C THR A 111 44.70 -11.90 18.86
N THR A 112 43.74 -12.54 19.53
CA THR A 112 42.53 -13.07 18.89
C THR A 112 41.35 -12.19 19.27
N THR A 113 40.70 -11.61 18.26
CA THR A 113 39.43 -10.89 18.41
C THR A 113 38.29 -11.82 18.00
N THR A 114 37.34 -12.02 18.90
CA THR A 114 36.07 -12.72 18.63
C THR A 114 34.96 -11.69 18.59
N ARG A 115 34.28 -11.56 17.45
CA ARG A 115 33.09 -10.75 17.26
C ARG A 115 31.88 -11.67 17.11
N ILE A 116 30.82 -11.41 17.86
CA ILE A 116 29.55 -12.13 17.78
C ILE A 116 28.50 -11.10 17.39
N VAL A 117 27.87 -11.32 16.24
CA VAL A 117 26.74 -10.53 15.74
C VAL A 117 25.49 -11.39 15.81
N GLU A 118 24.45 -10.90 16.44
CA GLU A 118 23.12 -11.50 16.47
C GLU A 118 22.17 -10.56 15.73
N ASP A 119 21.41 -11.11 14.79
CA ASP A 119 20.43 -10.37 14.00
C ASP A 119 19.15 -11.18 13.89
N THR A 120 17.98 -10.55 14.05
CA THR A 120 16.69 -11.26 14.07
C THR A 120 15.82 -10.82 12.91
N GLU A 121 15.43 -11.78 12.08
CA GLU A 121 14.49 -11.56 10.98
C GLU A 121 13.08 -12.03 11.38
N LEU A 122 12.08 -11.20 11.09
CA LEU A 122 10.67 -11.52 11.14
C LEU A 122 10.24 -12.14 9.81
N TYR A 123 9.76 -13.37 9.86
CA TYR A 123 9.14 -14.07 8.73
C TYR A 123 7.62 -14.00 8.86
N VAL A 124 6.94 -13.72 7.75
CA VAL A 124 5.48 -13.58 7.73
C VAL A 124 4.92 -14.32 6.53
N SER A 125 3.93 -15.16 6.78
CA SER A 125 3.09 -15.80 5.77
C SER A 125 1.64 -15.42 6.01
N MET A 126 0.97 -14.95 4.96
CA MET A 126 -0.42 -14.53 5.01
C MET A 126 -1.25 -15.23 3.94
N THR A 127 -2.46 -15.64 4.29
CA THR A 127 -3.46 -16.20 3.37
C THR A 127 -4.80 -15.51 3.58
N TRP A 128 -5.63 -15.44 2.54
CA TRP A 128 -6.97 -14.86 2.61
C TRP A 128 -7.95 -15.58 1.70
N THR A 129 -9.25 -15.36 1.92
CA THR A 129 -10.30 -15.77 0.99
C THR A 129 -10.47 -14.73 -0.10
N ALA A 130 -10.52 -15.18 -1.35
CA ALA A 130 -10.69 -14.32 -2.52
C ALA A 130 -11.96 -13.46 -2.45
N SER A 131 -11.93 -12.28 -3.07
CA SER A 131 -13.12 -11.46 -3.24
C SER A 131 -14.11 -12.10 -4.21
N GLY A 132 -15.40 -12.09 -3.87
CA GLY A 132 -16.49 -12.52 -4.75
C GLY A 132 -16.88 -11.52 -5.84
N SER A 133 -16.19 -10.37 -5.94
CA SER A 133 -16.47 -9.37 -6.96
C SER A 133 -16.10 -9.84 -8.37
N ARG A 134 -16.82 -9.35 -9.37
CA ARG A 134 -16.46 -9.58 -10.77
C ARG A 134 -15.21 -8.79 -11.14
N GLY A 135 -14.47 -9.26 -12.14
CA GLY A 135 -13.35 -8.50 -12.72
C GLY A 135 -12.18 -8.25 -11.76
N VAL A 136 -12.00 -9.08 -10.72
CA VAL A 136 -10.81 -9.05 -9.86
C VAL A 136 -9.58 -9.35 -10.70
N THR A 137 -8.61 -8.44 -10.67
CA THR A 137 -7.33 -8.57 -11.38
C THR A 137 -6.19 -8.95 -10.45
N GLY A 138 -6.40 -8.84 -9.13
CA GLY A 138 -5.46 -9.28 -8.11
C GLY A 138 -5.71 -8.61 -6.78
N TYR A 139 -4.67 -8.58 -5.95
CA TYR A 139 -4.68 -8.07 -4.59
C TYR A 139 -3.43 -7.22 -4.34
N ALA A 140 -3.57 -6.19 -3.52
CA ALA A 140 -2.45 -5.42 -2.98
C ALA A 140 -2.37 -5.65 -1.46
N VAL A 141 -1.19 -6.00 -0.98
CA VAL A 141 -0.92 -6.20 0.45
C VAL A 141 -0.22 -4.97 0.99
N ALA A 142 -0.73 -4.41 2.08
CA ALA A 142 -0.14 -3.25 2.74
C ALA A 142 0.08 -3.48 4.23
N ALA A 143 1.20 -2.99 4.75
CA ALA A 143 1.50 -2.94 6.17
C ALA A 143 1.10 -1.57 6.73
N HIS A 144 0.31 -1.57 7.81
CA HIS A 144 -0.12 -0.41 8.57
C HIS A 144 0.69 -0.33 9.85
N LEU A 145 1.32 0.81 10.09
CA LEU A 145 2.18 1.04 11.24
C LEU A 145 1.46 1.85 12.33
N SER A 146 1.93 1.76 13.58
CA SER A 146 1.37 2.47 14.74
C SER A 146 1.44 4.00 14.61
N ASN A 147 2.34 4.52 13.76
CA ASN A 147 2.45 5.94 13.45
C ASN A 147 1.40 6.43 12.42
N GLY A 148 0.49 5.56 11.96
CA GLY A 148 -0.57 5.87 11.00
C GLY A 148 -0.16 5.80 9.53
N SER A 149 1.10 5.48 9.22
CA SER A 149 1.56 5.26 7.84
C SER A 149 1.17 3.87 7.33
N ALA A 150 1.06 3.75 6.01
CA ALA A 150 0.81 2.48 5.33
C ALA A 150 1.78 2.32 4.15
N TYR A 151 2.38 1.14 4.02
CA TYR A 151 3.34 0.80 2.97
C TYR A 151 2.83 -0.36 2.14
N LEU A 152 2.90 -0.22 0.81
CA LEU A 152 2.57 -1.31 -0.12
C LEU A 152 3.71 -2.33 -0.10
N MET A 153 3.42 -3.55 0.36
CA MET A 153 4.40 -4.64 0.43
C MET A 153 4.49 -5.40 -0.91
N ALA A 154 3.34 -5.77 -1.49
CA ALA A 154 3.30 -6.43 -2.78
C ALA A 154 1.95 -6.34 -3.49
N ARG A 155 1.97 -6.78 -4.75
CA ARG A 155 0.78 -7.07 -5.56
C ARG A 155 0.85 -8.51 -6.06
N THR A 156 -0.24 -9.24 -5.96
CA THR A 156 -0.30 -10.65 -6.37
C THR A 156 -1.67 -10.99 -6.96
N ALA A 157 -1.72 -11.94 -7.89
CA ALA A 157 -2.98 -12.51 -8.38
C ALA A 157 -3.49 -13.65 -7.46
N GLY A 158 -2.61 -14.22 -6.64
CA GLY A 158 -2.94 -15.30 -5.71
C GLY A 158 -3.61 -14.81 -4.42
N THR A 159 -3.97 -15.75 -3.56
CA THR A 159 -4.60 -15.49 -2.25
C THR A 159 -3.67 -15.78 -1.07
N SER A 160 -2.37 -15.76 -1.32
CA SER A 160 -1.33 -15.97 -0.33
C SER A 160 -0.11 -15.12 -0.65
N MET A 161 0.64 -14.76 0.38
CA MET A 161 1.92 -14.04 0.28
C MET A 161 2.82 -14.43 1.44
N SER A 162 4.13 -14.52 1.20
CA SER A 162 5.14 -14.66 2.24
C SER A 162 6.25 -13.63 2.02
N GLY A 163 6.90 -13.21 3.10
CA GLY A 163 8.04 -12.30 3.09
C GLY A 163 8.78 -12.34 4.43
N HIS A 164 9.91 -11.67 4.48
CA HIS A 164 10.64 -11.42 5.73
C HIS A 164 11.16 -9.98 5.73
N GLU A 165 11.36 -9.45 6.93
CA GLU A 165 11.93 -8.13 7.20
C GLU A 165 12.75 -8.22 8.49
N ASP A 166 13.58 -7.23 8.77
CA ASP A 166 14.23 -7.08 10.07
C ASP A 166 13.18 -6.98 11.20
N ALA A 167 13.38 -7.71 12.31
CA ALA A 167 12.46 -7.71 13.44
C ALA A 167 12.39 -6.36 14.18
N ASP A 168 13.29 -5.41 13.90
CA ASP A 168 13.18 -4.00 14.30
C ASP A 168 11.84 -3.38 13.82
N ALA A 169 11.28 -3.86 12.71
CA ALA A 169 9.98 -3.42 12.21
C ALA A 169 8.85 -3.64 13.22
N LEU A 170 8.98 -4.60 14.15
CA LEU A 170 7.99 -4.89 15.19
C LEU A 170 7.79 -3.71 16.16
N TRP A 171 8.79 -2.83 16.30
CA TRP A 171 8.66 -1.59 17.08
C TRP A 171 7.48 -0.72 16.62
N TYR A 172 7.15 -0.77 15.33
CA TYR A 172 6.04 -0.04 14.74
C TYR A 172 4.69 -0.76 14.84
N SER A 173 4.62 -1.89 15.56
CA SER A 173 3.40 -2.70 15.72
C SER A 173 2.66 -2.94 14.38
N PRO A 174 3.34 -3.48 13.35
CA PRO A 174 2.78 -3.58 12.01
C PRO A 174 1.54 -4.49 11.97
N ARG A 175 0.56 -4.10 11.17
CA ARG A 175 -0.65 -4.89 10.86
C ARG A 175 -0.81 -5.00 9.36
N LEU A 176 -1.18 -6.15 8.84
CA LEU A 176 -1.34 -6.34 7.39
C LEU A 176 -2.80 -6.17 6.98
N SER A 177 -3.02 -5.70 5.75
CA SER A 177 -4.34 -5.66 5.10
C SER A 177 -4.21 -6.07 3.64
N VAL A 178 -5.32 -6.50 3.05
CA VAL A 178 -5.37 -6.88 1.64
C VAL A 178 -6.46 -6.07 0.94
N THR A 179 -6.11 -5.42 -0.16
CA THR A 179 -7.01 -4.65 -1.02
C THR A 179 -7.30 -5.42 -2.31
N THR A 180 -8.56 -5.70 -2.58
CA THR A 180 -9.01 -6.24 -3.88
C THR A 180 -8.77 -5.21 -4.97
N LEU A 181 -8.13 -5.61 -6.07
CA LEU A 181 -7.96 -4.82 -7.28
C LEU A 181 -8.87 -5.35 -8.38
N THR A 182 -9.54 -4.46 -9.12
CA THR A 182 -10.44 -4.83 -10.21
C THR A 182 -10.08 -4.14 -11.52
N SER A 183 -10.55 -4.67 -12.65
CA SER A 183 -10.31 -4.11 -13.99
C SER A 183 -10.99 -2.75 -14.22
N TYR A 184 -11.98 -2.41 -13.40
CA TYR A 184 -12.71 -1.14 -13.42
C TYR A 184 -12.23 -0.16 -12.33
N ASN A 185 -11.02 -0.38 -11.77
CA ASN A 185 -10.33 0.48 -10.81
C ASN A 185 -11.07 0.72 -9.48
N TRP A 186 -12.12 -0.04 -9.18
CA TRP A 186 -12.70 -0.03 -7.85
C TRP A 186 -11.95 -1.02 -6.95
N THR A 187 -11.88 -0.69 -5.67
CA THR A 187 -11.14 -1.47 -4.69
C THR A 187 -11.93 -1.60 -3.40
N ALA A 188 -11.59 -2.62 -2.62
CA ALA A 188 -12.09 -2.77 -1.26
C ALA A 188 -11.00 -3.42 -0.40
N THR A 189 -10.77 -2.87 0.78
CA THR A 189 -9.71 -3.29 1.70
C THR A 189 -10.29 -4.08 2.85
N SER A 190 -9.62 -5.18 3.22
CA SER A 190 -9.98 -5.97 4.39
C SER A 190 -9.79 -5.19 5.69
N ALA A 191 -10.33 -5.71 6.79
CA ALA A 191 -9.88 -5.30 8.11
C ALA A 191 -8.37 -5.65 8.26
N PRO A 192 -7.59 -4.83 9.00
CA PRO A 192 -6.21 -5.18 9.34
C PRO A 192 -6.12 -6.41 10.25
N THR A 193 -5.01 -7.12 10.19
CA THR A 193 -4.71 -8.27 11.04
C THR A 193 -4.45 -7.85 12.49
N ARG A 194 -4.17 -8.85 13.34
CA ARG A 194 -3.46 -8.59 14.60
C ARG A 194 -2.10 -7.95 14.34
N VAL A 195 -1.53 -7.34 15.38
CA VAL A 195 -0.14 -6.88 15.35
C VAL A 195 0.76 -8.09 15.16
N LEU A 196 1.74 -7.96 14.26
CA LEU A 196 2.76 -8.99 14.06
C LEU A 196 3.68 -9.07 15.27
N SER A 197 4.26 -10.25 15.51
CA SER A 197 5.09 -10.53 16.67
C SER A 197 6.08 -11.67 16.39
N CYS A 198 7.14 -11.69 17.21
CA CYS A 198 7.79 -12.92 17.63
C CYS A 198 7.07 -13.44 18.90
#